data_AF-A0A6G0RHF7-F1
#
_entry.id   AF-A0A6G0RHF7-F1
#
_cell.length_a   1.000
_cell.length_b   1.000
_cell.length_c   1.000
_cell.angle_alpha   90.00
_cell.angle_beta   90.00
_cell.angle_gamma   90.00
#
_symmetry.space_group_name_H-M   'P 1'
#
loop_
_entity.id
_entity.type
_entity.pdbx_description
1 polymer ?
#
loop_
_entity_poly.entity_id
_entity_poly.type
_entity_poly.pdbx_seq_one_letter_code
_entity_poly.pdbx_strand_id
1 'polypeptide(L)'
;METKRRNFSEGDDLLLLKQAVAVKPYKEKHGKVVAQWEGVAASLVSSAEFSRANLGGKTAQNRFNLLVDSARKKMKVAKRASGVEEAYTEKDQLLDDIIAEINDFQHAKTLAKDVAATKALANEKAGEVVRQLAVERLKRGAPDGNDTPLDSPAKPNKFAKIAQVLAEHKEQELTFRREQWKVEREDRLEAERLRRQETDRF
;
A
#
# COMPACT_ATOMS: atom_id res chain seq x y z
N MET A 1 -35.14 -34.93 -12.40
CA MET A 1 -34.61 -34.18 -13.55
C MET A 1 -33.16 -33.87 -13.27
N GLU A 2 -32.24 -34.45 -14.02
CA GLU A 2 -30.80 -34.25 -13.83
C GLU A 2 -30.42 -32.88 -14.42
N THR A 3 -30.23 -31.88 -13.55
CA THR A 3 -29.77 -30.56 -13.97
C THR A 3 -28.32 -30.67 -14.42
N LYS A 4 -28.12 -30.86 -15.74
CA LYS A 4 -26.81 -30.73 -16.40
C LYS A 4 -26.16 -29.44 -15.91
N ARG A 5 -24.94 -29.54 -15.35
CA ARG A 5 -24.19 -28.36 -14.86
C ARG A 5 -24.18 -27.29 -15.95
N ARG A 6 -24.86 -26.16 -15.71
CA ARG A 6 -24.80 -25.02 -16.64
C ARG A 6 -23.44 -24.36 -16.50
N ASN A 7 -22.73 -24.25 -17.62
CA ASN A 7 -21.52 -23.45 -17.71
C ASN A 7 -21.89 -21.96 -17.63
N PHE A 8 -20.95 -21.12 -17.21
CA PHE A 8 -21.12 -19.67 -17.28
C PHE A 8 -21.21 -19.24 -18.75
N SER A 9 -22.26 -18.49 -19.09
CA SER A 9 -22.36 -17.78 -20.34
C SER A 9 -21.51 -16.49 -20.31
N GLU A 10 -21.33 -15.84 -21.46
CA GLU A 10 -20.68 -14.52 -21.49
C GLU A 10 -21.47 -13.45 -20.74
N GLY A 11 -22.81 -13.50 -20.80
CA GLY A 11 -23.67 -12.62 -20.01
C GLY A 11 -23.51 -12.85 -18.50
N ASP A 12 -23.41 -14.11 -18.07
CA ASP A 12 -23.14 -14.42 -16.66
C ASP A 12 -21.78 -13.91 -16.21
N ASP A 13 -20.75 -14.02 -17.07
CA ASP A 13 -19.42 -13.48 -16.78
C ASP A 13 -19.47 -11.95 -16.64
N LEU A 14 -20.21 -11.27 -17.53
CA LEU A 14 -20.35 -9.82 -17.50
C LEU A 14 -21.04 -9.35 -16.21
N LEU A 15 -22.15 -10.00 -15.84
CA LEU A 15 -22.86 -9.74 -14.58
C LEU A 15 -21.96 -10.00 -13.36
N LEU A 16 -21.21 -11.11 -13.37
CA LEU A 16 -20.26 -11.42 -12.31
C LEU A 16 -19.18 -10.34 -12.16
N LEU A 17 -18.62 -9.86 -13.27
CA LEU A 17 -17.61 -8.81 -13.26
C LEU A 17 -18.18 -7.48 -12.77
N LYS A 18 -19.37 -7.07 -13.25
CA LYS A 18 -20.08 -5.87 -12.79
C LYS A 18 -20.34 -5.92 -11.27
N GLN A 19 -20.85 -7.04 -10.77
CA GLN A 19 -21.10 -7.21 -9.34
C GLN A 19 -19.80 -7.22 -8.53
N ALA A 20 -18.73 -7.84 -9.05
CA ALA A 20 -17.42 -7.84 -8.40
C ALA A 20 -16.81 -6.42 -8.34
N VAL A 21 -17.00 -5.58 -9.37
CA VAL A 21 -16.57 -4.17 -9.36
C VAL A 21 -17.35 -3.36 -8.33
N ALA A 22 -18.65 -3.61 -8.17
CA ALA A 22 -19.47 -2.93 -7.17
C ALA A 22 -19.07 -3.28 -5.73
N VAL A 23 -18.82 -4.56 -5.45
CA VAL A 23 -18.53 -5.04 -4.08
C VAL A 23 -17.03 -5.02 -3.73
N LYS A 24 -16.17 -5.12 -4.73
CA LYS A 24 -14.70 -5.21 -4.62
C LYS A 24 -14.21 -6.30 -3.66
N PRO A 25 -14.72 -7.54 -3.76
CA PRO A 25 -14.37 -8.62 -2.83
C PRO A 25 -12.87 -8.98 -2.85
N TYR A 26 -12.17 -8.67 -3.94
CA TYR A 26 -10.73 -8.89 -4.12
C TYR A 26 -9.83 -7.88 -3.36
N LYS A 27 -10.39 -6.79 -2.83
CA LYS A 27 -9.66 -5.83 -1.98
C LYS A 27 -9.84 -6.07 -0.49
N GLU A 28 -10.69 -7.01 -0.12
CA GLU A 28 -11.08 -7.20 1.27
C GLU A 28 -9.95 -7.86 2.10
N LYS A 29 -9.97 -7.66 3.41
CA LYS A 29 -9.00 -8.26 4.33
C LYS A 29 -9.12 -9.79 4.36
N HIS A 30 -7.99 -10.46 4.61
CA HIS A 30 -7.95 -11.91 4.80
C HIS A 30 -8.98 -12.35 5.87
N GLY A 31 -9.75 -13.40 5.58
CA GLY A 31 -10.85 -13.87 6.43
C GLY A 31 -12.23 -13.29 6.12
N LYS A 32 -12.33 -12.12 5.47
CA LYS A 32 -13.62 -11.53 5.04
C LYS A 32 -13.95 -11.75 3.56
N VAL A 33 -12.94 -12.11 2.77
CA VAL A 33 -13.06 -12.35 1.32
C VAL A 33 -14.16 -13.37 0.99
N VAL A 34 -14.24 -14.49 1.73
CA VAL A 34 -15.24 -15.54 1.46
C VAL A 34 -16.66 -15.00 1.63
N ALA A 35 -16.93 -14.27 2.72
CA ALA A 35 -18.24 -13.70 2.97
C ALA A 35 -18.66 -12.68 1.89
N GLN A 36 -17.71 -11.86 1.40
CA GLN A 36 -17.99 -10.92 0.30
C GLN A 36 -18.35 -11.66 -0.99
N TRP A 37 -17.65 -12.76 -1.31
CA TRP A 37 -17.99 -13.57 -2.47
C TRP A 37 -19.33 -14.29 -2.32
N GLU A 38 -19.71 -14.72 -1.12
CA GLU A 38 -21.07 -15.23 -0.87
C GLU A 38 -22.14 -14.15 -1.11
N GLY A 39 -21.88 -12.91 -0.66
CA GLY A 39 -22.76 -11.78 -0.96
C GLY A 39 -22.90 -11.51 -2.46
N VAL A 40 -21.79 -11.50 -3.20
CA VAL A 40 -21.79 -11.39 -4.68
C VAL A 40 -22.62 -12.51 -5.29
N ALA A 41 -22.44 -13.75 -4.84
CA ALA A 41 -23.15 -14.89 -5.37
C ALA A 41 -24.67 -14.81 -5.11
N ALA A 42 -25.06 -14.41 -3.89
CA ALA A 42 -26.46 -14.22 -3.51
C ALA A 42 -27.15 -13.13 -4.35
N SER A 43 -26.47 -12.01 -4.59
CA SER A 43 -26.98 -10.92 -5.45
C SER A 43 -27.18 -11.38 -6.88
N LEU A 44 -26.24 -12.15 -7.44
CA LEU A 44 -26.36 -12.68 -8.79
C LEU A 44 -27.51 -13.68 -8.91
N VAL A 45 -27.65 -14.61 -7.96
CA VAL A 45 -28.75 -15.60 -7.98
C VAL A 45 -30.12 -14.94 -7.86
N SER A 46 -30.20 -13.78 -7.22
CA SER A 46 -31.43 -13.00 -7.08
C SER A 46 -31.78 -12.18 -8.33
N SER A 47 -30.84 -12.04 -9.28
CA SER A 47 -31.08 -11.36 -10.55
C SER A 47 -31.74 -12.29 -11.57
N ALA A 48 -32.82 -11.83 -12.20
CA ALA A 48 -33.51 -12.56 -13.26
C ALA A 48 -32.67 -12.71 -14.54
N GLU A 49 -31.67 -11.84 -14.74
CA GLU A 49 -30.76 -11.87 -15.89
C GLU A 49 -29.66 -12.94 -15.74
N PHE A 50 -29.44 -13.42 -14.52
CA PHE A 50 -28.41 -14.42 -14.24
C PHE A 50 -28.94 -15.83 -14.51
N SER A 51 -28.24 -16.58 -15.36
CA SER A 51 -28.78 -17.82 -15.91
C SER A 51 -28.78 -19.00 -14.93
N ARG A 52 -28.06 -18.87 -13.80
CA ARG A 52 -27.85 -19.94 -12.82
C ARG A 52 -28.72 -19.74 -11.58
N ALA A 53 -29.57 -20.73 -11.32
CA ALA A 53 -30.41 -20.78 -10.13
C ALA A 53 -29.62 -20.99 -8.81
N ASN A 54 -28.36 -21.41 -8.89
CA ASN A 54 -27.48 -21.50 -7.74
C ASN A 54 -26.04 -21.09 -8.09
N LEU A 55 -25.43 -20.37 -7.15
CA LEU A 55 -24.04 -19.97 -7.18
C LEU A 55 -23.55 -19.86 -5.75
N GLY A 56 -22.44 -20.52 -5.42
CA GLY A 56 -21.75 -20.31 -4.15
C GLY A 56 -20.62 -19.31 -4.32
N GLY A 57 -20.27 -18.60 -3.26
CA GLY A 57 -19.20 -17.61 -3.26
C GLY A 57 -17.86 -18.17 -3.72
N LYS A 58 -17.52 -19.41 -3.34
CA LYS A 58 -16.30 -20.06 -3.83
C LYS A 58 -16.30 -20.29 -5.35
N THR A 59 -17.46 -20.65 -5.91
CA THR A 59 -17.60 -20.82 -7.37
C THR A 59 -17.50 -19.48 -8.10
N ALA A 60 -18.12 -18.42 -7.56
CA ALA A 60 -18.03 -17.06 -8.08
C ALA A 60 -16.57 -16.57 -8.08
N GLN A 61 -15.87 -16.71 -6.95
CA GLN A 61 -14.47 -16.36 -6.81
C GLN A 61 -13.58 -17.11 -7.82
N ASN A 62 -13.76 -18.42 -7.93
CA ASN A 62 -12.95 -19.23 -8.85
C ASN A 62 -13.20 -18.81 -10.31
N ARG A 63 -14.46 -18.53 -10.69
CA ARG A 63 -14.78 -18.07 -12.04
C ARG A 63 -14.16 -16.71 -12.32
N PHE A 64 -14.28 -15.77 -11.39
CA PHE A 64 -13.66 -14.45 -11.50
C PHE A 64 -12.13 -14.54 -11.69
N ASN A 65 -11.44 -15.34 -10.87
CA ASN A 65 -10.00 -15.52 -10.99
C ASN A 65 -9.61 -16.09 -12.37
N LEU A 66 -10.36 -17.05 -12.89
CA LEU A 66 -10.12 -17.60 -14.23
C LEU A 66 -10.26 -16.54 -15.33
N LEU A 67 -11.22 -15.63 -15.22
CA LEU A 67 -11.41 -14.53 -16.17
C LEU A 67 -10.23 -13.55 -16.12
N VAL A 68 -9.85 -13.12 -14.92
CA VAL A 68 -8.71 -12.23 -14.70
C VAL A 68 -7.40 -12.84 -15.22
N ASP A 69 -7.16 -14.12 -14.93
CA ASP A 69 -5.96 -14.82 -15.41
C ASP A 69 -5.92 -14.94 -16.93
N SER A 70 -7.07 -15.19 -17.55
CA SER A 70 -7.21 -15.27 -19.00
C SER A 70 -6.95 -13.90 -19.65
N ALA A 71 -7.51 -12.82 -19.11
CA ALA A 71 -7.26 -11.46 -19.57
C ALA A 71 -5.78 -11.07 -19.44
N ARG A 72 -5.15 -11.36 -18.29
CA ARG A 72 -3.70 -11.12 -18.10
C ARG A 72 -2.85 -11.84 -19.15
N LYS A 73 -3.23 -13.06 -19.55
CA LYS A 73 -2.55 -13.80 -20.62
C LYS A 73 -2.76 -13.11 -21.98
N LYS A 74 -4.00 -12.72 -22.30
CA LYS A 74 -4.31 -11.97 -23.54
C LYS A 74 -3.51 -10.67 -23.63
N MET A 75 -3.49 -9.84 -22.58
CA MET A 75 -2.70 -8.60 -22.55
C MET A 75 -1.21 -8.82 -22.79
N LYS A 76 -0.63 -9.90 -22.24
CA LYS A 76 0.78 -10.26 -22.47
C LYS A 76 1.06 -10.65 -23.92
N VAL A 77 0.12 -11.35 -24.56
CA VAL A 77 0.23 -11.74 -25.97
C VAL A 77 0.03 -10.51 -26.87
N ALA A 78 -1.00 -9.70 -26.62
CA ALA A 78 -1.27 -8.46 -27.34
C ALA A 78 -0.09 -7.48 -27.28
N LYS A 79 0.56 -7.33 -26.11
CA LYS A 79 1.78 -6.50 -25.97
C LYS A 79 2.95 -6.98 -26.85
N ARG A 80 2.96 -8.26 -27.25
CA ARG A 80 4.00 -8.87 -28.09
C ARG A 80 3.62 -8.91 -29.57
N ALA A 81 2.33 -8.84 -29.89
CA ALA A 81 1.82 -8.89 -31.25
C ALA A 81 1.54 -7.47 -31.75
N SER A 82 2.20 -7.07 -32.85
CA SER A 82 1.81 -5.84 -33.56
C SER A 82 0.67 -6.19 -34.51
N GLY A 83 -0.51 -5.57 -34.33
CA GLY A 83 -1.51 -5.43 -35.39
C GLY A 83 -2.63 -6.47 -35.50
N VAL A 84 -3.07 -7.12 -34.42
CA VAL A 84 -4.35 -7.87 -34.43
C VAL A 84 -5.40 -7.09 -33.64
N GLU A 85 -6.33 -6.46 -34.36
CA GLU A 85 -7.50 -5.78 -33.80
C GLU A 85 -8.61 -6.81 -33.59
N GLU A 86 -8.67 -7.41 -32.39
CA GLU A 86 -9.87 -8.11 -31.94
C GLU A 86 -10.92 -7.08 -31.50
N ALA A 87 -12.21 -7.40 -31.69
CA ALA A 87 -13.30 -6.56 -31.20
C ALA A 87 -13.18 -6.42 -29.67
N TYR A 88 -12.90 -5.21 -29.22
CA TYR A 88 -12.77 -4.90 -27.80
C TYR A 88 -14.15 -4.78 -27.17
N THR A 89 -14.48 -5.68 -26.24
CA THR A 89 -15.81 -5.77 -25.64
C THR A 89 -15.89 -5.04 -24.30
N GLU A 90 -17.11 -4.76 -23.82
CA GLU A 90 -17.33 -4.22 -22.46
C GLU A 90 -16.68 -5.12 -21.38
N LYS A 91 -16.69 -6.44 -21.61
CA LYS A 91 -16.04 -7.41 -20.72
C LYS A 91 -14.53 -7.21 -20.67
N ASP A 92 -13.90 -6.93 -21.81
CA ASP A 92 -12.46 -6.68 -21.87
C ASP A 92 -12.10 -5.39 -21.13
N GLN A 93 -12.87 -4.31 -21.32
CA GLN A 93 -12.72 -3.07 -20.57
C GLN A 93 -12.83 -3.27 -19.05
N LEU A 94 -13.87 -3.97 -18.60
CA LEU A 94 -14.04 -4.26 -17.18
C LEU A 94 -12.87 -5.09 -16.63
N LEU A 95 -12.35 -6.04 -17.40
CA LEU A 95 -11.21 -6.84 -16.98
C LEU A 95 -9.93 -6.03 -16.88
N ASP A 96 -9.68 -5.12 -17.83
CA ASP A 96 -8.54 -4.20 -17.80
C ASP A 96 -8.61 -3.29 -16.56
N ASP A 97 -9.76 -2.68 -16.31
CA ASP A 97 -9.99 -1.81 -15.14
C ASP A 97 -9.79 -2.56 -13.82
N ILE A 98 -10.37 -3.77 -13.71
CA ILE A 98 -10.21 -4.63 -12.54
C ILE A 98 -8.75 -5.03 -12.33
N ILE A 99 -8.02 -5.35 -13.40
CA ILE A 99 -6.61 -5.73 -13.32
C ILE A 99 -5.77 -4.54 -12.84
N ALA A 100 -5.98 -3.36 -13.41
CA ALA A 100 -5.32 -2.13 -12.96
C ALA A 100 -5.60 -1.89 -11.47
N GLU A 101 -6.87 -1.96 -11.08
CA GLU A 101 -7.29 -1.73 -9.70
C GLU A 101 -6.70 -2.75 -8.70
N ILE A 102 -6.58 -4.03 -9.09
CA ILE A 102 -5.93 -5.06 -8.29
C ILE A 102 -4.43 -4.75 -8.13
N ASN A 103 -3.75 -4.36 -9.21
CA ASN A 103 -2.32 -4.07 -9.19
C ASN A 103 -2.02 -2.85 -8.31
N ASP A 104 -2.82 -1.78 -8.41
CA ASP A 104 -2.69 -0.58 -7.58
C ASP A 104 -2.87 -0.90 -6.10
N PHE A 105 -3.89 -1.71 -5.77
CA PHE A 105 -4.13 -2.15 -4.40
C PHE A 105 -2.95 -2.98 -3.85
N GLN A 106 -2.40 -3.88 -4.65
CA GLN A 106 -1.23 -4.67 -4.26
C GLN A 106 0.00 -3.78 -4.07
N HIS A 107 0.22 -2.82 -4.96
CA HIS A 107 1.33 -1.88 -4.87
C HIS A 107 1.24 -1.02 -3.61
N ALA A 108 0.07 -0.42 -3.36
CA ALA A 108 -0.16 0.40 -2.16
C ALA A 108 0.03 -0.41 -0.87
N LYS A 109 -0.41 -1.67 -0.86
CA LYS A 109 -0.23 -2.58 0.28
C LYS A 109 1.25 -2.90 0.53
N THR A 110 2.04 -3.12 -0.52
CA THR A 110 3.49 -3.35 -0.39
C THR A 110 4.19 -2.09 0.11
N LEU A 111 3.89 -0.93 -0.46
CA LEU A 111 4.47 0.35 -0.03
C LEU A 111 4.18 0.63 1.45
N ALA A 112 2.93 0.40 1.90
CA ALA A 112 2.56 0.56 3.30
C ALA A 112 3.34 -0.37 4.24
N LYS A 113 3.64 -1.60 3.80
CA LYS A 113 4.47 -2.54 4.57
C LYS A 113 5.92 -2.07 4.65
N ASP A 114 6.48 -1.58 3.55
CA ASP A 114 7.86 -1.09 3.52
C ASP A 114 8.04 0.15 4.40
N VAL A 115 7.07 1.07 4.37
CA VAL A 115 7.01 2.22 5.28
C VAL A 115 6.89 1.77 6.75
N ALA A 116 6.07 0.76 7.04
CA ALA A 116 5.97 0.23 8.40
C ALA A 116 7.28 -0.44 8.86
N ALA A 117 7.94 -1.20 7.99
CA ALA A 117 9.20 -1.88 8.27
C ALA A 117 10.35 -0.88 8.52
N THR A 118 10.47 0.14 7.67
CA THR A 118 11.46 1.22 7.85
C THR A 118 11.26 1.98 9.15
N LYS A 119 10.00 2.28 9.51
CA LYS A 119 9.68 2.90 10.80
C LYS A 119 10.01 1.99 11.99
N ALA A 120 9.72 0.69 11.89
CA ALA A 120 10.06 -0.27 12.93
C ALA A 120 11.57 -0.36 13.14
N LEU A 121 12.35 -0.42 12.06
CA LEU A 121 13.82 -0.42 12.11
C LEU A 121 14.37 0.88 12.72
N ALA A 122 13.79 2.04 12.39
CA ALA A 122 14.18 3.32 12.98
C ALA A 122 13.92 3.34 14.50
N ASN A 123 12.76 2.84 14.94
CA ASN A 123 12.42 2.72 16.35
C ASN A 123 13.36 1.76 17.10
N GLU A 124 13.71 0.63 16.48
CA GLU A 124 14.65 -0.33 17.06
C GLU A 124 16.04 0.29 17.24
N LYS A 125 16.56 0.98 16.22
CA LYS A 125 17.84 1.71 16.29
C LYS A 125 17.83 2.78 17.37
N ALA A 126 16.75 3.56 17.48
CA ALA A 126 16.61 4.56 18.54
C ALA A 126 16.62 3.90 19.94
N GLY A 127 15.92 2.77 20.10
CA GLY A 127 15.93 2.00 21.35
C GLY A 127 17.30 1.43 21.70
N GLU A 128 18.07 0.99 20.70
CA GLU A 128 19.43 0.49 20.90
C GLU A 128 20.37 1.59 21.41
N VAL A 129 20.31 2.80 20.85
CA VAL A 129 21.10 3.94 21.34
C VAL A 129 20.81 4.23 22.82
N VAL A 130 19.54 4.18 23.24
CA VAL A 130 19.16 4.37 24.64
C VAL A 130 19.73 3.27 25.53
N ARG A 131 19.66 2.00 25.11
CA ARG A 131 20.25 0.87 25.85
C ARG A 131 21.76 1.02 26.00
N GLN A 132 22.47 1.37 24.92
CA GLN A 132 23.91 1.58 24.95
C GLN A 132 24.31 2.71 25.90
N LEU A 133 23.58 3.84 25.87
CA LEU A 133 23.81 4.95 26.81
C LEU A 133 23.57 4.54 28.27
N ALA A 134 22.58 3.69 28.54
CA ALA A 134 22.32 3.18 29.89
C ALA A 134 23.44 2.22 30.37
N VAL A 135 23.90 1.30 29.51
CA VAL A 135 25.01 0.38 29.82
C VAL A 135 26.30 1.16 30.09
N GLU A 136 26.61 2.16 29.27
CA GLU A 136 27.77 3.05 29.48
C GLU A 136 27.69 3.81 30.82
N ARG A 137 26.49 4.26 31.22
CA ARG A 137 26.29 4.88 32.54
C ARG A 137 26.54 3.90 33.69
N LEU A 138 26.05 2.68 33.59
CA LEU A 138 26.28 1.63 34.60
C LEU A 138 27.75 1.24 34.72
N LYS A 139 28.46 1.07 33.59
CA LYS A 139 29.91 0.78 33.59
C LYS A 139 30.74 1.86 34.29
N ARG A 140 30.33 3.13 34.18
CA ARG A 140 30.99 4.26 34.86
C ARG A 140 30.64 4.36 36.35
N GLY A 141 29.61 3.65 36.80
CA GLY A 141 29.16 3.61 38.19
C GLY A 141 29.51 2.33 38.94
N ALA A 142 30.26 1.39 38.33
CA ALA A 142 30.78 0.23 39.04
C ALA A 142 31.90 0.70 40.00
N PRO A 143 31.75 0.51 41.32
CA PRO A 143 32.79 0.86 42.27
C PRO A 143 33.94 -0.14 42.12
N ASP A 144 35.10 0.33 41.67
CA ASP A 144 36.34 -0.36 42.00
C ASP A 144 36.51 -0.19 43.52
N GLY A 145 36.57 -1.31 44.23
CA GLY A 145 36.51 -1.37 45.69
C GLY A 145 37.75 -0.76 46.35
N ASN A 146 37.82 0.56 46.40
CA ASN A 146 38.77 1.27 47.23
C ASN A 146 38.11 2.53 47.80
N ASP A 147 37.52 2.38 48.99
CA ASP A 147 37.06 3.49 49.81
C ASP A 147 38.22 4.42 50.12
N THR A 148 38.30 5.55 49.40
CA THR A 148 39.10 6.70 49.81
C THR A 148 38.22 7.96 49.80
N PRO A 149 38.13 8.72 50.90
CA PRO A 149 37.19 9.83 51.00
C PRO A 149 37.64 11.03 50.16
N LEU A 150 36.73 11.47 49.29
CA LEU A 150 36.37 12.86 48.99
C LEU A 150 37.53 13.88 48.87
N ASP A 151 37.97 14.13 47.63
CA ASP A 151 37.90 15.48 47.05
C ASP A 151 38.12 15.44 45.52
N SER A 152 37.18 15.96 44.72
CA SER A 152 37.45 16.31 43.32
C SER A 152 36.38 17.26 42.77
N PRO A 153 36.80 18.36 42.11
CA PRO A 153 35.92 19.47 41.77
C PRO A 153 34.98 19.12 40.62
N ALA A 154 33.74 19.57 40.73
CA ALA A 154 32.70 19.45 39.72
C ALA A 154 33.22 19.86 38.33
N LYS A 155 33.11 18.97 37.32
CA LYS A 155 33.49 19.25 35.93
C LYS A 155 32.25 19.77 35.15
N PRO A 156 32.11 21.08 34.89
CA PRO A 156 30.95 21.68 34.19
C PRO A 156 30.86 21.34 32.69
N ASN A 157 31.88 20.71 32.09
CA ASN A 157 32.00 20.52 30.64
C ASN A 157 31.09 19.46 30.01
N LYS A 158 30.44 18.58 30.79
CA LYS A 158 29.66 17.47 30.23
C LYS A 158 28.24 17.90 29.82
N PHE A 159 27.61 18.76 30.61
CA PHE A 159 26.28 19.31 30.28
C PHE A 159 26.33 20.27 29.09
N ALA A 160 27.41 21.05 28.98
CA ALA A 160 27.64 21.93 27.83
C ALA A 160 27.70 21.16 26.50
N LYS A 161 28.40 20.02 26.47
CA LYS A 161 28.45 19.16 25.27
C LYS A 161 27.09 18.56 24.90
N ILE A 162 26.29 18.15 25.89
CA ILE A 162 24.95 17.62 25.64
C ILE A 162 24.03 18.72 25.10
N ALA A 163 24.09 19.93 25.68
CA ALA A 163 23.31 21.08 25.21
C ALA A 163 23.67 21.48 23.77
N GLN A 164 24.95 21.41 23.41
CA GLN A 164 25.42 21.70 22.07
C GLN A 164 24.87 20.71 21.03
N VAL A 165 24.95 19.40 21.31
CA VAL A 165 24.41 18.36 20.41
C VAL A 165 22.91 18.50 20.22
N LEU A 166 22.17 18.86 21.29
CA LEU A 166 20.73 19.13 21.20
C LEU A 166 20.40 20.37 20.37
N ALA A 167 21.19 21.43 20.48
CA ALA A 167 21.04 22.64 19.68
C ALA A 167 21.33 22.39 18.20
N GLU A 168 22.42 21.68 17.89
CA GLU A 168 22.80 21.31 16.52
C GLU A 168 21.72 20.42 15.87
N HIS A 169 21.19 19.43 16.59
CA HIS A 169 20.11 18.59 16.08
C HIS A 169 18.82 19.37 15.80
N LYS A 170 18.46 20.30 16.69
CA LYS A 170 17.27 21.15 16.51
C LYS A 170 17.46 22.12 15.34
N GLU A 171 18.67 22.61 15.12
CA GLU A 171 18.98 23.47 13.97
C GLU A 171 18.89 22.70 12.65
N GLN A 172 19.39 21.46 12.60
CA GLN A 172 19.26 20.56 11.44
C GLN A 172 17.80 20.23 11.12
N GLU A 173 16.96 20.02 12.13
CA GLU A 173 15.53 19.78 11.92
C GLU A 173 14.84 21.02 11.33
N LEU A 174 15.19 22.21 11.80
CA LEU A 174 14.66 23.47 11.28
C LEU A 174 15.15 23.75 9.85
N THR A 175 16.41 23.45 9.51
CA THR A 175 16.93 23.63 8.15
C THR A 175 16.23 22.68 7.18
N PHE A 176 16.10 21.40 7.54
CA PHE A 176 15.41 20.43 6.71
C PHE A 176 13.96 20.85 6.44
N ARG A 177 13.24 21.26 7.48
CA ARG A 177 11.85 21.71 7.37
C ARG A 177 11.70 22.98 6.52
N ARG A 178 12.64 23.93 6.63
CA ARG A 178 12.68 25.11 5.75
C ARG A 178 12.93 24.74 4.29
N GLU A 179 13.80 23.76 4.03
CA GLU A 179 14.10 23.33 2.68
C GLU A 179 12.90 22.60 2.04
N GLN A 180 12.22 21.75 2.80
CA GLN A 180 10.95 21.16 2.36
C GLN A 180 9.91 22.23 1.98
N TRP A 181 9.79 23.29 2.78
CA TRP A 181 8.87 24.40 2.48
C TRP A 181 9.29 25.22 1.25
N LYS A 182 10.58 25.27 0.91
CA LYS A 182 11.02 25.90 -0.34
C LYS A 182 10.64 25.06 -1.54
N VAL A 183 10.94 23.76 -1.50
CA VAL A 183 10.57 22.82 -2.56
C VAL A 183 9.07 22.84 -2.81
N GLU A 184 8.24 22.75 -1.77
CA GLU A 184 6.78 22.80 -1.91
C GLU A 184 6.28 24.14 -2.49
N ARG A 185 6.95 25.26 -2.17
CA ARG A 185 6.64 26.57 -2.77
C ARG A 185 7.03 26.63 -4.24
N GLU A 186 8.18 26.07 -4.60
CA GLU A 186 8.67 26.03 -5.98
C GLU A 186 7.77 25.14 -6.83
N ASP A 187 7.42 23.94 -6.37
CA ASP A 187 6.46 23.05 -7.02
C ASP A 187 5.11 23.74 -7.24
N ARG A 188 4.61 24.49 -6.25
CA ARG A 188 3.36 25.24 -6.38
C ARG A 188 3.44 26.34 -7.43
N LEU A 189 4.56 27.07 -7.47
CA LEU A 189 4.79 28.10 -8.48
C LEU A 189 4.97 27.50 -9.87
N GLU A 190 5.61 26.33 -9.98
CA GLU A 190 5.79 25.62 -11.24
C GLU A 190 4.47 25.05 -11.77
N ALA A 191 3.64 24.47 -10.89
CA ALA A 191 2.28 24.05 -11.23
C ALA A 191 1.40 25.22 -11.70
N GLU A 192 1.51 26.40 -11.08
CA GLU A 192 0.79 27.60 -11.54
C GLU A 192 1.33 28.14 -12.87
N ARG A 193 2.64 28.09 -13.10
CA ARG A 193 3.25 28.46 -14.39
C ARG A 193 2.80 27.52 -15.51
N LEU A 194 2.76 26.22 -15.25
CA LEU A 194 2.30 25.23 -16.22
C LEU A 194 0.83 25.45 -16.57
N ARG A 195 -0.03 25.69 -15.57
CA ARG A 195 -1.44 26.02 -15.80
C ARG A 195 -1.62 27.29 -16.63
N ARG A 196 -0.85 28.36 -16.36
CA ARG A 196 -0.91 29.59 -17.18
C ARG A 196 -0.48 29.34 -18.63
N GLN A 197 0.60 28.59 -18.85
CA GLN A 197 1.03 28.21 -20.19
C GLN A 197 0.01 27.34 -20.93
N GLU A 198 -0.71 26.46 -20.22
CA GLU A 198 -1.80 25.68 -20.81
C GLU A 198 -3.04 26.54 -21.15
N THR A 199 -3.29 27.59 -20.38
CA THR A 199 -4.43 28.50 -20.61
C THR A 199 -4.15 29.46 -21.77
N ASP A 200 -2.89 29.89 -21.96
CA ASP A 200 -2.46 30.79 -23.05
C ASP A 200 -2.21 30.06 -24.39
N ARG A 201 -2.35 28.72 -24.43
CA ARG A 201 -2.14 27.87 -25.62
C ARG A 201 -3.43 27.60 -26.41
N PHE A 202 -4.55 28.18 -25.98
CA PHE A 202 -5.85 28.18 -26.66
C PHE A 202 -6.28 29.61 -26.98
#